data_AF-A0AAN6FYE6-F1
#
_entry.id   AF-A0AAN6FYE6-F1
#
_cell.length_a   1.000
_cell.length_b   1.000
_cell.length_c   1.000
_cell.angle_alpha   90.00
_cell.angle_beta   90.00
_cell.angle_gamma   90.00
#
_symmetry.space_group_name_H-M   'P 1'
#
loop_
_entity.id
_entity.type
_entity.pdbx_description
1 polymer ?
#
loop_
_entity_poly.entity_id
_entity_poly.type
_entity_poly.pdbx_seq_one_letter_code
_entity_poly.pdbx_strand_id
1 'polypeptide(L)'
;MANEDDTSSPPRTSQQVPPQTTTFAERLARAAGEATQSTSRLSTLTDSLAASAKQTETNRRRAANKTAYYAFAEAAEHRRQRVCSLMVRNACSHGLRKQNEKAIADGTGDVAVLTAQNEEIRLGMRRLNRENAGVVDEAKRDIEVQRKWDAFYALRSDEPPGV
;
A
#
# COMPACT_ATOMS: atom_id res chain seq x y z
N MET A 1 -5.15 73.13 26.27
CA MET A 1 -4.93 72.16 27.37
C MET A 1 -6.16 71.24 27.41
N ALA A 2 -5.96 69.93 27.20
CA ALA A 2 -6.70 68.75 27.73
C ALA A 2 -8.25 68.71 27.61
N ASN A 3 -8.98 67.67 27.16
CA ASN A 3 -8.90 66.20 27.24
C ASN A 3 -9.87 65.61 26.17
N GLU A 4 -9.51 64.58 25.38
CA GLU A 4 -9.64 63.10 25.56
C GLU A 4 -11.02 62.46 25.30
N ASP A 5 -10.93 61.37 24.53
CA ASP A 5 -11.76 60.15 24.47
C ASP A 5 -13.15 60.13 23.79
N ASP A 6 -13.12 59.85 22.48
CA ASP A 6 -14.19 59.19 21.72
C ASP A 6 -14.10 57.65 21.92
N THR A 7 -14.79 57.12 22.93
CA THR A 7 -15.07 55.67 23.02
C THR A 7 -16.55 55.39 22.84
N SER A 8 -16.96 55.28 21.57
CA SER A 8 -18.27 54.77 21.18
C SER A 8 -18.35 53.27 21.47
N SER A 9 -19.09 52.89 22.51
CA SER A 9 -19.44 51.49 22.82
C SER A 9 -20.70 51.08 22.04
N PRO A 10 -20.82 49.79 21.61
CA PRO A 10 -21.99 49.32 20.88
C PRO A 10 -23.25 49.35 21.77
N PRO A 11 -24.44 49.49 21.16
CA PRO A 11 -25.68 49.60 21.91
C PRO A 11 -25.99 48.27 22.62
N ARG A 12 -25.98 48.32 23.96
CA ARG A 12 -26.61 47.27 24.77
C ARG A 12 -28.11 47.41 24.67
N THR A 13 -28.76 46.47 23.99
CA THR A 13 -30.22 46.27 24.06
C THR A 13 -30.58 45.67 25.42
N SER A 14 -30.71 46.52 26.43
CA SER A 14 -31.50 46.22 27.62
C SER A 14 -32.84 46.95 27.49
N GLN A 15 -33.73 46.43 26.64
CA GLN A 15 -35.14 46.75 26.79
C GLN A 15 -35.69 45.84 27.87
N GLN A 16 -36.01 46.44 29.01
CA GLN A 16 -36.69 45.81 30.13
C GLN A 16 -38.06 45.30 29.67
N VAL A 17 -38.11 44.03 29.27
CA VAL A 17 -39.31 43.21 29.45
C VAL A 17 -39.49 43.03 30.96
N PRO A 18 -40.68 43.26 31.55
CA PRO A 18 -40.87 43.08 33.00
C PRO A 18 -40.43 41.66 33.40
N PRO A 19 -39.70 41.48 34.52
CA PRO A 19 -39.18 40.18 34.89
C PRO A 19 -40.36 39.27 35.20
N GLN A 20 -40.58 38.26 34.36
CA GLN A 20 -41.45 37.15 34.73
C GLN A 20 -40.87 36.55 36.01
N THR A 21 -41.70 36.47 37.05
CA THR A 21 -41.33 35.93 38.37
C THR A 21 -41.07 34.43 38.23
N THR A 22 -39.91 34.08 37.70
CA THR A 22 -39.51 32.68 37.55
C THR A 22 -39.17 32.13 38.91
N THR A 23 -39.87 31.08 39.31
CA THR A 23 -39.63 30.42 40.60
C THR A 23 -38.22 29.84 40.64
N PHE A 24 -37.67 29.62 41.84
CA PHE A 24 -36.39 28.93 41.99
C PHE A 24 -36.41 27.55 41.28
N ALA A 25 -37.54 26.86 41.35
CA ALA A 25 -37.76 25.58 40.67
C ALA A 25 -37.64 25.71 39.14
N GLU A 26 -38.21 26.76 38.53
CA GLU A 26 -38.10 27.00 37.08
C GLU A 26 -36.66 27.32 36.65
N ARG A 27 -35.93 28.11 37.46
CA ARG A 27 -34.51 28.40 37.19
C ARG A 27 -33.65 27.13 37.30
N LEU A 28 -33.91 26.30 38.30
CA LEU A 28 -33.23 25.02 38.49
C LEU A 28 -33.54 24.05 37.34
N ALA A 29 -34.80 23.96 36.92
CA ALA A 29 -35.22 23.12 35.79
C ALA A 29 -34.58 23.57 34.48
N ARG A 30 -34.46 24.89 34.25
CA ARG A 30 -33.77 25.44 33.08
C ARG A 30 -32.27 25.11 33.10
N ALA A 31 -31.59 25.31 34.23
CA ALA A 31 -30.17 24.98 34.38
C ALA A 31 -29.92 23.47 34.20
N ALA A 32 -30.79 22.60 34.73
CA ALA A 32 -30.72 21.16 34.53
C ALA A 32 -30.95 20.77 33.05
N GLY A 33 -31.87 21.45 32.35
CA GLY A 33 -32.09 21.26 30.91
C GLY A 33 -30.87 21.67 30.07
N GLU A 34 -30.27 22.80 30.37
CA GLU A 34 -29.04 23.30 29.71
C GLU A 34 -27.84 22.39 29.98
N ALA A 35 -27.70 21.88 31.20
CA ALA A 35 -26.68 20.89 31.55
C ALA A 35 -26.86 19.60 30.75
N THR A 36 -28.10 19.09 30.67
CA THR A 36 -28.42 17.88 29.89
C THR A 36 -28.09 18.04 28.41
N GLN A 37 -28.47 19.18 27.80
CA GLN A 37 -28.13 19.48 26.40
C GLN A 37 -26.61 19.59 26.18
N SER A 38 -25.90 20.18 27.13
CA SER A 38 -24.44 20.30 27.08
C SER A 38 -23.77 18.93 27.16
N THR A 39 -24.23 18.04 28.04
CA THR A 39 -23.75 16.66 28.14
C THR A 39 -24.01 15.89 26.85
N SER A 40 -25.20 16.01 26.24
CA SER A 40 -25.48 15.35 24.96
C SER A 40 -24.55 15.82 23.84
N ARG A 41 -24.31 17.14 23.74
CA ARG A 41 -23.35 17.70 22.78
C ARG A 41 -21.94 17.17 22.99
N LEU A 42 -21.49 17.10 24.24
CA LEU A 42 -20.17 16.59 24.58
C LEU A 42 -20.02 15.12 24.19
N SER A 43 -21.03 14.28 24.46
CA SER A 43 -21.07 12.89 24.00
C SER A 43 -20.93 12.78 22.49
N THR A 44 -21.70 13.56 21.73
CA THR A 44 -21.63 13.52 20.25
C THR A 44 -20.26 13.95 19.71
N LEU A 45 -19.61 14.92 20.36
CA LEU A 45 -18.25 15.35 20.00
C LEU A 45 -17.23 14.26 20.30
N THR A 46 -17.36 13.59 21.45
CA THR A 46 -16.49 12.46 21.81
C THR A 46 -16.62 11.31 20.82
N ASP A 47 -17.84 10.93 20.44
CA ASP A 47 -18.08 9.88 19.45
C ASP A 47 -17.54 10.25 18.06
N SER A 48 -17.74 11.50 17.64
CA SER A 48 -17.20 12.01 16.38
C SER A 48 -15.66 12.02 16.38
N LEU A 49 -15.03 12.36 17.51
CA LEU A 49 -13.59 12.34 17.65
C LEU A 49 -13.05 10.90 17.56
N ALA A 50 -13.72 9.94 18.20
CA ALA A 50 -13.37 8.53 18.13
C ALA A 50 -13.50 7.97 16.70
N ALA A 51 -14.56 8.33 15.98
CA ALA A 51 -14.75 7.97 14.57
C ALA A 51 -13.65 8.57 13.67
N SER A 52 -13.30 9.84 13.89
CA SER A 52 -12.23 10.53 13.16
C SER A 52 -10.85 9.91 13.41
N ALA A 53 -10.55 9.55 14.66
CA ALA A 53 -9.32 8.84 15.02
C ALA A 53 -9.23 7.47 14.31
N LYS A 54 -10.34 6.71 14.28
CA LYS A 54 -10.42 5.43 13.57
C LYS A 54 -10.21 5.59 12.05
N GLN A 55 -10.79 6.62 11.44
CA GLN A 55 -10.59 6.90 10.01
C GLN A 55 -9.13 7.30 9.71
N THR A 56 -8.51 8.09 10.59
CA THR A 56 -7.11 8.50 10.46
C THR A 56 -6.17 7.31 10.54
N GLU A 57 -6.39 6.40 11.50
CA GLU A 57 -5.68 5.11 11.60
C GLU A 57 -5.83 4.28 10.32
N THR A 58 -7.05 4.17 9.81
CA THR A 58 -7.35 3.42 8.59
C THR A 58 -6.60 3.98 7.39
N ASN A 59 -6.63 5.31 7.22
CA ASN A 59 -5.90 5.99 6.14
C ASN A 59 -4.38 5.77 6.25
N ARG A 60 -3.82 5.81 7.46
CA ARG A 60 -2.39 5.54 7.68
C ARG A 60 -2.02 4.11 7.29
N ARG A 61 -2.81 3.12 7.69
CA ARG A 61 -2.59 1.71 7.32
C ARG A 61 -2.66 1.51 5.81
N ARG A 62 -3.63 2.13 5.14
CA ARG A 62 -3.74 2.10 3.67
C ARG A 62 -2.51 2.71 2.99
N ALA A 63 -1.99 3.82 3.50
CA ALA A 63 -0.77 4.43 2.99
C ALA A 63 0.46 3.51 3.18
N ALA A 64 0.61 2.91 4.35
CA ALA A 64 1.69 1.96 4.64
C ALA A 64 1.63 0.72 3.73
N ASN A 65 0.45 0.13 3.58
CA ASN A 65 0.23 -1.03 2.71
C ASN A 65 0.52 -0.70 1.24
N LYS A 66 0.15 0.50 0.79
CA LYS A 66 0.46 0.97 -0.56
C LYS A 66 1.97 1.05 -0.82
N THR A 67 2.74 1.57 0.14
CA THR A 67 4.21 1.60 0.05
C THR A 67 4.80 0.19 0.02
N ALA A 68 4.31 -0.71 0.88
CA ALA A 68 4.75 -2.11 0.90
C ALA A 68 4.46 -2.84 -0.42
N TYR A 69 3.27 -2.61 -0.99
CA TYR A 69 2.90 -3.14 -2.30
C TYR A 69 3.86 -2.67 -3.40
N TYR A 70 4.20 -1.38 -3.45
CA TYR A 70 5.13 -0.89 -4.48
C TYR A 70 6.53 -1.48 -4.35
N ALA A 71 7.06 -1.57 -3.13
CA ALA A 71 8.35 -2.21 -2.89
C ALA A 71 8.35 -3.69 -3.30
N PHE A 72 7.27 -4.41 -2.99
CA PHE A 72 7.07 -5.78 -3.46
C PHE A 72 7.00 -5.86 -4.99
N ALA A 73 6.20 -5.00 -5.63
CA ALA A 73 6.00 -5.01 -7.08
C ALA A 73 7.30 -4.73 -7.84
N GLU A 74 8.13 -3.80 -7.36
CA GLU A 74 9.45 -3.52 -7.91
C GLU A 74 10.37 -4.74 -7.80
N ALA A 75 10.47 -5.36 -6.62
CA ALA A 75 11.28 -6.55 -6.41
C ALA A 75 10.80 -7.75 -7.27
N ALA A 76 9.49 -7.92 -7.40
CA ALA A 76 8.89 -8.96 -8.24
C ALA A 76 9.22 -8.74 -9.72
N GLU A 77 9.16 -7.50 -10.21
CA GLU A 77 9.49 -7.17 -11.60
C GLU A 77 10.97 -7.43 -11.90
N HIS A 78 11.88 -7.07 -10.99
CA HIS A 78 13.29 -7.42 -11.12
C HIS A 78 13.51 -8.93 -11.21
N ARG A 79 12.80 -9.74 -10.42
CA ARG A 79 12.87 -11.21 -10.52
C ARG A 79 12.33 -11.73 -11.85
N ARG A 80 11.20 -11.20 -12.35
CA ARG A 80 10.66 -11.55 -13.68
C ARG A 80 11.64 -11.25 -14.80
N GLN A 81 12.30 -10.08 -14.77
CA GLN A 81 13.32 -9.74 -15.76
C GLN A 81 14.50 -10.71 -15.74
N ARG A 82 14.92 -11.17 -14.55
CA ARG A 82 15.96 -12.20 -14.42
C ARG A 82 15.51 -13.54 -15.01
N VAL A 83 14.27 -13.96 -14.77
CA VAL A 83 13.68 -15.16 -15.39
C VAL A 83 13.65 -15.03 -16.91
N CYS A 84 13.21 -13.88 -17.46
CA CYS A 84 13.24 -13.63 -18.90
C CYS A 84 14.65 -13.73 -19.47
N SER A 85 15.64 -13.13 -18.82
CA SER A 85 17.05 -13.21 -19.22
C SER A 85 17.57 -14.65 -19.21
N LEU A 86 17.17 -15.44 -18.20
CA LEU A 86 17.51 -16.85 -18.10
C LEU A 86 16.89 -17.67 -19.24
N MET A 87 15.64 -17.39 -19.60
CA MET A 87 14.96 -18.05 -20.72
C MET A 87 15.66 -17.75 -22.05
N VAL A 88 16.03 -16.49 -22.29
CA VAL A 88 16.77 -16.09 -23.50
C VAL A 88 18.12 -16.81 -23.58
N ARG A 89 18.90 -16.83 -22.49
CA ARG A 89 20.18 -17.55 -22.47
C ARG A 89 20.02 -19.04 -22.76
N ASN A 90 19.05 -19.70 -22.13
CA ASN A 90 18.76 -21.11 -22.39
C ASN A 90 18.39 -21.35 -23.86
N ALA A 91 17.56 -20.48 -24.46
CA ALA A 91 17.18 -20.59 -25.86
C ALA A 91 18.39 -20.43 -26.81
N CYS A 92 19.25 -19.44 -26.55
CA CYS A 92 20.48 -19.22 -27.34
C CYS A 92 21.42 -20.42 -27.24
N SER A 93 21.67 -20.93 -26.02
CA SER A 93 22.52 -22.10 -25.81
C SER A 93 21.95 -23.36 -26.49
N HIS A 94 20.64 -23.57 -26.46
CA HIS A 94 20.00 -24.65 -27.20
C HIS A 94 20.15 -24.49 -28.72
N GLY A 95 20.03 -23.27 -29.23
CA GLY A 95 20.22 -22.97 -30.65
C GLY A 95 21.63 -23.29 -31.12
N LEU A 96 22.64 -22.84 -30.37
CA LEU A 96 24.05 -23.14 -30.64
C LEU A 96 24.32 -24.64 -30.63
N ARG A 97 23.79 -25.36 -29.63
CA ARG A 97 23.96 -26.82 -29.55
C ARG A 97 23.38 -27.53 -30.78
N LYS A 98 22.19 -27.11 -31.25
CA LYS A 98 21.57 -27.65 -32.47
C LYS A 98 22.37 -27.34 -33.73
N GLN A 99 22.97 -26.15 -33.82
CA GLN A 99 23.85 -25.79 -34.95
C GLN A 99 25.08 -26.70 -34.99
N ASN A 100 25.71 -26.93 -33.83
CA ASN A 100 26.83 -27.86 -33.71
C ASN A 100 26.42 -29.30 -34.03
N GLU A 101 25.29 -29.78 -33.50
CA GLU A 101 24.73 -31.11 -33.81
C GLU A 101 24.51 -31.27 -35.33
N LYS A 102 23.98 -30.24 -36.00
CA LYS A 102 23.82 -30.23 -37.46
C LYS A 102 25.15 -30.23 -38.19
N ALA A 103 26.11 -29.40 -37.77
CA ALA A 103 27.42 -29.32 -38.40
C ALA A 103 28.16 -30.66 -38.34
N ILE A 104 28.08 -31.36 -37.20
CA ILE A 104 28.59 -32.73 -37.03
C ILE A 104 27.88 -33.70 -38.00
N ALA A 105 26.55 -33.66 -38.07
CA ALA A 105 25.78 -34.56 -38.94
C ALA A 105 26.06 -34.32 -40.43
N ASP A 106 26.24 -33.07 -40.83
CA ASP A 106 26.53 -32.66 -42.20
C ASP A 106 28.02 -32.87 -42.56
N GLY A 107 28.87 -33.30 -41.61
CA GLY A 107 30.31 -33.48 -41.80
C GLY A 107 31.06 -32.16 -42.01
N THR A 108 30.48 -31.05 -41.56
CA THR A 108 31.04 -29.70 -41.68
C THR A 108 31.68 -29.27 -40.36
N GLY A 109 32.99 -29.01 -40.39
CA GLY A 109 33.77 -28.60 -39.21
C GLY A 109 34.42 -29.77 -38.44
N ASP A 110 35.13 -29.42 -37.37
CA ASP A 110 35.85 -30.38 -36.53
C ASP A 110 34.90 -31.01 -35.50
N VAL A 111 34.63 -32.31 -35.68
CA VAL A 111 33.72 -33.09 -34.83
C VAL A 111 34.18 -33.10 -33.37
N ALA A 112 35.47 -33.19 -33.10
CA ALA A 112 35.99 -33.24 -31.73
C ALA A 112 35.77 -31.89 -31.03
N VAL A 113 36.03 -30.79 -31.74
CA VAL A 113 35.81 -29.43 -31.23
C VAL A 113 34.33 -29.17 -30.97
N LEU A 114 33.45 -29.47 -31.94
CA LEU A 114 32.01 -29.23 -31.81
C LEU A 114 31.38 -30.09 -30.71
N THR A 115 31.87 -31.32 -30.53
CA THR A 115 31.43 -32.20 -29.43
C THR A 115 31.84 -31.65 -28.07
N ALA A 116 33.08 -31.17 -27.93
CA ALA A 116 33.55 -30.56 -26.70
C ALA A 116 32.76 -29.28 -26.35
N GLN A 117 32.50 -28.41 -27.34
CA GLN A 117 31.68 -27.21 -27.14
C GLN A 117 30.25 -27.56 -26.69
N ASN A 118 29.64 -28.59 -27.27
CA ASN A 118 28.30 -29.02 -26.85
C ASN A 118 28.26 -29.50 -25.39
N GLU A 119 29.30 -30.19 -24.94
CA GLU A 119 29.40 -30.64 -23.56
C GLU A 119 29.62 -29.48 -22.59
N GLU A 120 30.45 -28.50 -22.97
CA GLU A 120 30.63 -27.25 -22.22
C GLU A 120 29.31 -26.48 -22.08
N ILE A 121 28.59 -26.29 -23.19
CA ILE A 121 27.26 -25.66 -23.20
C ILE A 121 26.30 -26.41 -22.27
N ARG A 122 26.28 -27.74 -22.31
CA ARG A 122 25.42 -28.58 -21.47
C ARG A 122 25.74 -28.45 -19.98
N LEU A 123 27.03 -28.43 -19.62
CA LEU A 123 27.48 -28.23 -18.25
C LEU A 123 27.16 -26.80 -17.76
N GLY A 124 27.43 -25.81 -18.60
CA GLY A 124 27.14 -24.40 -18.35
C GLY A 124 25.66 -24.16 -18.08
N MET A 125 24.76 -24.67 -18.93
CA MET A 125 23.31 -24.56 -18.73
C MET A 125 22.85 -25.23 -17.43
N ARG A 126 23.37 -26.43 -17.11
CA ARG A 126 23.03 -27.11 -15.85
C ARG A 126 23.43 -26.29 -14.63
N ARG A 127 24.62 -25.71 -14.66
CA ARG A 127 25.10 -24.83 -13.59
C ARG A 127 24.23 -23.58 -13.48
N LEU A 128 24.01 -22.88 -14.60
CA LEU A 128 23.20 -21.66 -14.65
C LEU A 128 21.78 -21.90 -14.12
N ASN A 129 21.13 -22.99 -14.54
CA ASN A 129 19.77 -23.32 -14.11
C ASN A 129 19.72 -23.71 -12.63
N ARG A 130 20.76 -24.38 -12.10
CA ARG A 130 20.87 -24.68 -10.67
C ARG A 130 21.03 -23.42 -9.84
N GLU A 131 21.92 -22.51 -10.24
CA GLU A 131 22.18 -21.25 -9.53
C GLU A 131 20.96 -20.31 -9.55
N ASN A 132 20.07 -20.43 -10.53
CA ASN A 132 18.88 -19.59 -10.67
C ASN A 132 17.56 -20.29 -10.32
N ALA A 133 17.59 -21.52 -9.80
CA ALA A 133 16.37 -22.25 -9.44
C ALA A 133 15.50 -21.48 -8.44
N GLY A 134 16.13 -20.92 -7.40
CA GLY A 134 15.43 -20.12 -6.38
C GLY A 134 14.74 -18.88 -6.94
N VAL A 135 15.32 -18.24 -7.96
CA VAL A 135 14.74 -17.04 -8.60
C VAL A 135 13.44 -17.37 -9.32
N VAL A 136 13.40 -18.52 -9.99
CA VAL A 136 12.19 -18.99 -10.69
C VAL A 136 11.09 -19.31 -9.69
N ASP A 137 11.43 -19.96 -8.58
CA ASP A 137 10.45 -20.31 -7.55
C ASP A 137 9.96 -19.08 -6.75
N GLU A 138 10.81 -18.09 -6.53
CA GLU A 138 10.40 -16.78 -6.02
C GLU A 138 9.49 -16.04 -7.00
N ALA A 139 9.82 -16.01 -8.30
CA ALA A 139 8.97 -15.37 -9.29
C ALA A 139 7.57 -16.02 -9.40
N LYS A 140 7.46 -17.34 -9.18
CA LYS A 140 6.16 -18.02 -9.07
C LYS A 140 5.40 -17.57 -7.84
N ARG A 141 6.06 -17.51 -6.68
CA ARG A 141 5.46 -17.01 -5.43
C ARG A 141 5.01 -15.56 -5.57
N ASP A 142 5.74 -14.74 -6.30
CA ASP A 142 5.35 -13.34 -6.54
C ASP A 142 3.99 -13.23 -7.25
N ILE A 143 3.68 -14.14 -8.17
CA ILE A 143 2.37 -14.16 -8.85
C ILE A 143 1.24 -14.42 -7.85
N GLU A 144 1.45 -15.33 -6.91
CA GLU A 144 0.46 -15.64 -5.86
C GLU A 144 0.28 -14.46 -4.91
N VAL A 145 1.37 -13.82 -4.48
CA VAL A 145 1.33 -12.62 -3.63
C VAL A 145 0.65 -11.46 -4.36
N GLN A 146 0.94 -11.25 -5.65
CA GLN A 146 0.28 -10.23 -6.45
C GLN A 146 -1.24 -10.47 -6.54
N ARG A 147 -1.67 -11.72 -6.77
CA ARG A 147 -3.10 -12.07 -6.76
C ARG A 147 -3.78 -11.77 -5.43
N LYS A 148 -3.10 -12.01 -4.30
CA LYS A 148 -3.62 -11.66 -2.97
C LYS A 148 -3.77 -10.15 -2.80
N TRP A 149 -2.78 -9.38 -3.27
CA TRP A 149 -2.86 -7.90 -3.28
C TRP A 149 -4.01 -7.39 -4.16
N ASP A 150 -4.17 -7.94 -5.38
CA ASP A 150 -5.25 -7.57 -6.29
C ASP A 150 -6.62 -7.84 -5.66
N ALA A 151 -6.79 -9.00 -5.01
CA ALA A 151 -8.01 -9.34 -4.28
C ALA A 151 -8.25 -8.42 -3.07
N PHE A 152 -7.21 -8.11 -2.31
CA PHE A 152 -7.27 -7.19 -1.16
C PHE A 152 -7.79 -5.80 -1.57
N TYR A 153 -7.22 -5.22 -2.63
CA TYR A 153 -7.62 -3.91 -3.11
C TYR A 153 -9.00 -3.91 -3.79
N ALA A 154 -9.44 -5.05 -4.34
CA ALA A 154 -10.80 -5.20 -4.84
C ALA A 154 -11.86 -5.26 -3.71
N LEU A 155 -11.53 -5.87 -2.56
CA LEU A 155 -12.49 -6.16 -1.48
C LEU A 155 -12.65 -5.06 -0.41
N ARG A 156 -11.92 -3.93 -0.50
CA ARG A 156 -11.85 -2.92 0.58
C ARG A 156 -11.57 -3.53 1.97
N SER A 157 -10.78 -4.61 2.03
CA SER A 157 -10.37 -5.21 3.31
C SER A 157 -9.42 -4.27 4.07
N ASP A 158 -9.47 -4.30 5.39
CA ASP A 158 -8.53 -3.56 6.25
C ASP A 158 -7.37 -4.45 6.74
N GLU A 159 -7.40 -5.77 6.46
CA GLU A 159 -6.38 -6.74 6.87
C GLU A 159 -5.35 -6.99 5.76
N PRO A 160 -4.04 -6.80 6.01
CA PRO A 160 -3.02 -6.93 4.98
C PRO A 160 -2.96 -8.35 4.41
N PRO A 161 -2.59 -8.54 3.13
CA PRO A 161 -2.40 -9.87 2.58
C PRO A 161 -1.26 -10.58 3.34
N GLY A 162 -1.49 -11.84 3.70
CA GLY A 162 -0.53 -12.65 4.46
C GLY A 162 0.84 -12.70 3.76
N VAL A 163 1.85 -12.18 4.47
CA VAL A 163 3.27 -12.16 4.09
C VAL A 163 3.90 -13.53 4.34
#